data_AF-A0A7W6WCL1-F1
#
_entry.id   AF-A0A7W6WCL1-F1
#
_cell.length_a   1.000
_cell.length_b   1.000
_cell.length_c   1.000
_cell.angle_alpha   90.00
_cell.angle_beta   90.00
_cell.angle_gamma   90.00
#
_symmetry.space_group_name_H-M   'P 1'
#
loop_
_entity.id
_entity.type
_entity.pdbx_description
1 polymer ?
#
loop_
_entity_poly.entity_id
_entity_poly.type
_entity_poly.pdbx_seq_one_letter_code
_entity_poly.pdbx_strand_id
1 'polypeptide(L)'
;MKTGRRLSISGASRGRDRNDDRPGISPVDIADHNSRTAMGLLRRFGPLTRQELSRHLGLTEPAITGIMRRLADAGLVSGKKRPTTAHYTALEFSLRADAAYSLGIRLGAYGGEAVVMDLAGRIPQQRAFTKSEEIKEAVLHIRHAAGLSGKLLGCGIALSAGLPLDRKAIEDSLELDAGPLFFLDDTEAAVNAERMLGIGDREGGLVIVIVDETVRAGLLIGGRPFRGVHGLAGQIGDMRSGVDGASLNEVATLPSLKAYLAARPGATDGWVAIAARHLHEAVLAISGFIAPGAILIGGALPDDVFEAIIARLSRERDDKIRDLVIAPWIPSVRRASFPWAGVAVGAALRPFSETLLPDDRP
;
A
#
# COMPACT_ATOMS: atom_id res chain seq x y z
N MET A 1 -2.58 -0.80 -23.84
CA MET A 1 -3.23 -0.61 -22.52
C MET A 1 -4.39 0.37 -22.71
N LYS A 2 -5.64 -0.10 -22.74
CA LYS A 2 -6.81 0.80 -22.81
C LYS A 2 -6.90 1.49 -21.45
N THR A 3 -6.61 2.80 -21.39
CA THR A 3 -6.89 3.64 -20.23
C THR A 3 -8.36 3.51 -19.88
N GLY A 4 -8.66 2.92 -18.71
CA GLY A 4 -10.02 2.88 -18.18
C GLY A 4 -10.59 4.30 -18.16
N ARG A 5 -11.82 4.45 -18.63
CA ARG A 5 -12.53 5.73 -18.70
C ARG A 5 -12.68 6.24 -17.26
N ARG A 6 -12.00 7.33 -16.89
CA ARG A 6 -12.10 7.94 -15.55
C ARG A 6 -13.55 8.29 -15.27
N LEU A 7 -14.10 7.78 -14.17
CA LEU A 7 -15.41 8.20 -13.68
C LEU A 7 -15.23 9.55 -12.99
N SER A 8 -15.89 10.59 -13.52
CA SER A 8 -15.95 11.90 -12.85
C SER A 8 -16.64 11.73 -11.50
N ILE A 9 -16.19 12.47 -10.48
CA ILE A 9 -16.84 12.46 -9.16
C ILE A 9 -18.31 12.90 -9.25
N SER A 10 -18.67 13.68 -10.27
CA SER A 10 -20.04 14.10 -10.58
C SER A 10 -20.92 13.08 -11.33
N GLY A 11 -20.42 11.86 -11.60
CA GLY A 11 -21.17 10.84 -12.34
C GLY A 11 -21.39 11.10 -13.84
N ALA A 12 -20.93 12.23 -14.39
CA ALA A 12 -21.03 12.56 -15.81
C ALA A 12 -19.77 12.11 -16.58
N SER A 13 -19.82 10.91 -17.17
CA SER A 13 -18.86 10.56 -18.22
C SER A 13 -19.13 11.44 -19.45
N ARG A 14 -18.34 12.49 -19.66
CA ARG A 14 -18.22 13.10 -21.00
C ARG A 14 -16.92 12.62 -21.62
N GLY A 15 -17.03 12.04 -22.82
CA GLY A 15 -15.86 11.68 -23.61
C GLY A 15 -15.06 12.94 -23.91
N ARG A 16 -13.73 12.82 -23.81
CA ARG A 16 -12.80 13.83 -24.35
C ARG A 16 -13.23 14.12 -25.78
N ASP A 17 -13.49 15.39 -26.09
CA ASP A 17 -13.75 15.81 -27.46
C ASP A 17 -12.46 15.55 -28.25
N ARG A 18 -12.54 14.75 -29.33
CA ARG A 18 -11.34 14.28 -30.06
C ARG A 18 -10.58 15.40 -30.76
N ASN A 19 -11.13 16.62 -30.76
CA ASN A 19 -10.58 17.80 -31.42
C ASN A 19 -10.00 18.87 -30.47
N ASP A 20 -9.95 18.64 -29.14
CA ASP A 20 -9.34 19.60 -28.21
C ASP A 20 -7.87 19.23 -27.91
N ASP A 21 -6.99 19.55 -28.86
CA ASP A 21 -5.54 19.35 -28.79
C ASP A 21 -4.81 20.47 -28.01
N ARG A 22 -5.51 21.23 -27.16
CA ARG A 22 -4.84 22.24 -26.31
C ARG A 22 -4.10 21.56 -25.15
N PRO A 23 -2.80 21.84 -24.94
CA PRO A 23 -2.08 21.37 -23.77
C PRO A 23 -2.54 22.19 -22.56
N GLY A 24 -3.63 21.77 -21.92
CA GLY A 24 -4.17 22.40 -20.73
C GLY A 24 -4.96 21.40 -19.90
N ILE A 25 -4.75 21.41 -18.58
CA ILE A 25 -5.61 20.69 -17.64
C ILE A 25 -6.97 21.41 -17.66
N SER A 26 -8.07 20.71 -17.99
CA SER A 26 -9.37 21.36 -18.08
C SER A 26 -9.85 21.81 -16.68
N PRO A 27 -10.72 22.84 -16.57
CA PRO A 27 -11.30 23.22 -15.28
C PRO A 27 -12.02 22.06 -14.56
N VAL A 28 -12.53 21.09 -15.31
CA VAL A 28 -13.14 19.86 -14.79
C VAL A 28 -12.08 18.96 -14.17
N ASP A 29 -10.95 18.75 -14.85
CA ASP A 29 -9.83 17.95 -14.34
C ASP A 29 -9.22 18.57 -13.06
N ILE A 30 -9.11 19.90 -13.00
CA ILE A 30 -8.68 20.62 -11.80
C ILE A 30 -9.68 20.41 -10.65
N ALA A 31 -10.98 20.53 -10.93
CA ALA A 31 -12.02 20.34 -9.92
C ALA A 31 -12.05 18.91 -9.39
N ASP A 32 -11.88 17.90 -10.25
CA ASP A 32 -11.80 16.50 -9.87
C ASP A 32 -10.53 16.22 -9.05
N HIS A 33 -9.36 16.71 -9.49
CA HIS A 33 -8.12 16.60 -8.74
C HIS A 33 -8.26 17.18 -7.32
N ASN A 34 -8.79 18.40 -7.20
CA ASN A 34 -8.98 19.05 -5.90
C ASN A 34 -9.98 18.28 -5.01
N SER A 35 -11.03 17.70 -5.58
CA SER A 35 -12.01 16.90 -4.84
C SER A 35 -11.39 15.60 -4.31
N ARG A 36 -10.55 14.95 -5.11
CA ARG A 36 -9.78 13.77 -4.70
C ARG A 36 -8.79 14.10 -3.60
N THR A 37 -8.04 15.19 -3.73
CA THR A 37 -7.06 15.63 -2.72
C THR A 37 -7.75 15.98 -1.40
N ALA A 38 -8.91 16.63 -1.45
CA ALA A 38 -9.72 16.92 -0.26
C ALA A 38 -10.20 15.65 0.46
N MET A 39 -10.64 14.62 -0.27
CA MET A 39 -10.96 13.31 0.32
C MET A 39 -9.74 12.63 0.94
N GLY A 40 -8.58 12.72 0.28
CA GLY A 40 -7.31 12.26 0.85
C GLY A 40 -6.98 12.90 2.21
N LEU A 41 -7.20 14.21 2.33
CA LEU A 41 -7.01 14.94 3.58
C LEU A 41 -8.00 14.52 4.66
N LEU A 42 -9.30 14.43 4.33
CA LEU A 42 -10.32 13.99 5.28
C LEU A 42 -10.10 12.55 5.76
N ARG A 43 -9.53 11.68 4.91
CA ARG A 43 -9.11 10.34 5.33
C ARG A 43 -7.94 10.39 6.30
N ARG A 44 -6.92 11.19 5.98
CA ARG A 44 -5.66 11.25 6.74
C ARG A 44 -5.81 11.95 8.09
N PHE A 45 -6.53 13.07 8.13
CA PHE A 45 -6.65 13.93 9.31
C PHE A 45 -8.00 13.80 10.01
N GLY A 46 -8.94 13.05 9.44
CA GLY A 46 -10.29 12.91 9.98
C GLY A 46 -11.17 14.14 9.68
N PRO A 47 -12.15 14.45 10.55
CA PRO A 47 -13.05 15.57 10.37
C PRO A 47 -12.34 16.93 10.33
N LEU A 48 -12.56 17.71 9.27
CA LEU A 48 -11.93 19.02 9.08
C LEU A 48 -12.97 20.11 8.78
N THR A 49 -12.73 21.30 9.30
CA THR A 49 -13.48 22.53 8.97
C THR A 49 -13.04 23.08 7.60
N ARG A 50 -13.82 24.01 7.05
CA ARG A 50 -13.44 24.73 5.81
C ARG A 50 -12.09 25.43 5.94
N GLN A 51 -11.83 26.03 7.09
CA GLN A 51 -10.61 26.78 7.33
C GLN A 51 -9.39 25.86 7.37
N GLU A 52 -9.50 24.70 8.03
CA GLU A 52 -8.44 23.70 8.05
C GLU A 52 -8.19 23.11 6.65
N LEU A 53 -9.25 22.78 5.91
CA LEU A 53 -9.14 22.32 4.51
C LEU A 53 -8.48 23.37 3.60
N SER A 54 -8.85 24.64 3.75
CA SER A 54 -8.26 25.76 3.01
C SER A 54 -6.76 25.88 3.28
N ARG A 55 -6.34 25.79 4.55
CA ARG A 55 -4.92 25.80 4.94
C ARG A 55 -4.13 24.62 4.35
N HIS A 56 -4.69 23.41 4.39
CA HIS A 56 -4.01 22.22 3.87
C HIS A 56 -3.92 22.19 2.34
N LEU A 57 -4.94 22.69 1.63
CA LEU A 57 -4.99 22.67 0.17
C LEU A 57 -4.39 23.93 -0.49
N GLY A 58 -4.15 25.00 0.28
CA GLY A 58 -3.74 26.29 -0.28
C GLY A 58 -4.82 26.94 -1.16
N LEU A 59 -6.09 26.58 -0.96
CA LEU A 59 -7.23 27.07 -1.75
C LEU A 59 -8.09 28.02 -0.92
N THR A 60 -8.81 28.93 -1.59
CA THR A 60 -9.71 29.88 -0.92
C THR A 60 -10.94 29.18 -0.33
N GLU A 61 -11.53 29.72 0.75
CA GLU A 61 -12.74 29.15 1.36
C GLU A 61 -13.95 28.99 0.41
N PRO A 62 -14.20 29.92 -0.55
CA PRO A 62 -15.23 29.71 -1.57
C PRO A 62 -14.96 28.50 -2.47
N ALA A 63 -13.69 28.27 -2.85
CA ALA A 63 -13.30 27.10 -3.63
C ALA A 63 -13.52 25.80 -2.85
N ILE A 64 -13.10 25.77 -1.57
CA ILE A 64 -13.36 24.65 -0.65
C ILE A 64 -14.86 24.39 -0.51
N THR A 65 -15.68 25.43 -0.35
CA THR A 65 -17.14 25.30 -0.24
C THR A 65 -17.73 24.64 -1.49
N GLY A 66 -17.26 25.03 -2.68
CA GLY A 66 -17.67 24.39 -3.94
C GLY A 66 -17.26 22.92 -4.04
N ILE A 67 -16.04 22.57 -3.59
CA ILE A 67 -15.54 21.19 -3.56
C ILE A 67 -16.36 20.34 -2.58
N MET A 68 -16.54 20.81 -1.34
CA MET A 68 -17.29 20.09 -0.32
C MET A 68 -18.76 19.89 -0.71
N ARG A 69 -19.39 20.88 -1.35
CA ARG A 69 -20.75 20.72 -1.88
C ARG A 69 -20.83 19.60 -2.91
N ARG A 70 -19.93 19.56 -3.91
CA ARG A 70 -19.90 18.47 -4.89
C ARG A 70 -19.72 17.10 -4.24
N LEU A 71 -18.84 16.99 -3.25
CA LEU A 71 -18.62 15.73 -2.53
C LEU A 71 -19.82 15.32 -1.67
N ALA A 72 -20.52 16.27 -1.07
CA ALA A 72 -21.75 16.03 -0.32
C ALA A 72 -22.91 15.62 -1.25
N ASP A 73 -23.05 16.29 -2.40
CA ASP A 73 -24.04 15.95 -3.43
C ASP A 73 -23.80 14.54 -3.99
N ALA A 74 -22.53 14.12 -4.10
CA ALA A 74 -22.14 12.76 -4.46
C ALA A 74 -22.29 11.74 -3.30
N GLY A 75 -22.68 12.17 -2.10
CA GLY A 75 -22.85 11.31 -0.94
C GLY A 75 -21.54 10.78 -0.33
N LEU A 76 -20.38 11.36 -0.68
CA LEU A 76 -19.05 10.92 -0.22
C LEU A 76 -18.62 11.61 1.08
N VAL A 77 -19.16 12.80 1.34
CA VAL A 77 -18.83 13.62 2.52
C VAL A 77 -20.11 14.02 3.22
N SER A 78 -20.05 14.10 4.55
CA SER A 78 -21.12 14.63 5.39
C SER A 78 -20.65 15.85 6.18
N GLY A 79 -21.56 16.78 6.44
CA GLY A 79 -21.30 17.96 7.28
C GLY A 79 -21.94 17.81 8.66
N LYS A 80 -21.21 18.11 9.73
CA LYS A 80 -21.74 18.18 11.10
C LYS A 80 -21.28 19.47 11.78
N LYS A 81 -22.11 19.99 12.68
CA LYS A 81 -21.80 21.18 13.48
C LYS A 81 -20.78 20.84 14.58
N ARG A 82 -19.62 21.50 14.60
CA ARG A 82 -18.61 21.45 15.67
C ARG A 82 -19.05 22.39 16.79
N PRO A 83 -19.34 21.92 18.01
CA PRO A 83 -19.43 22.79 19.16
C PRO A 83 -18.04 23.39 19.39
N THR A 84 -17.90 24.71 19.37
CA THR A 84 -16.66 25.37 19.76
C THR A 84 -16.87 26.08 21.10
N THR A 85 -15.78 26.40 21.78
CA THR A 85 -15.79 27.17 23.03
C THR A 85 -16.28 28.60 22.86
N ALA A 86 -16.39 29.10 21.63
CA ALA A 86 -17.00 30.39 21.30
C ALA A 86 -18.45 30.20 20.82
N HIS A 87 -19.27 31.26 20.87
CA HIS A 87 -20.63 31.29 20.29
C HIS A 87 -20.72 31.01 18.76
N TYR A 88 -19.61 30.61 18.13
CA TYR A 88 -19.54 30.25 16.72
C TYR A 88 -19.57 28.73 16.53
N THR A 89 -20.53 28.23 15.78
CA THR A 89 -20.57 26.82 15.39
C THR A 89 -19.96 26.67 14.01
N ALA A 90 -18.75 26.10 13.91
CA ALA A 90 -18.12 25.81 12.63
C ALA A 90 -18.72 24.52 12.03
N LEU A 91 -18.89 24.49 10.71
CA LEU A 91 -19.25 23.26 10.01
C LEU A 91 -17.98 22.44 9.76
N GLU A 92 -17.98 21.20 10.23
CA GLU A 92 -16.97 20.18 9.94
C GLU A 92 -17.47 19.25 8.86
N PHE A 93 -16.54 18.80 8.02
CA PHE A 93 -16.76 17.79 7.00
C PHE A 93 -16.08 16.49 7.40
N SER A 94 -16.72 15.36 7.13
CA SER A 94 -16.18 14.03 7.37
C SER A 94 -16.49 13.12 6.20
N LEU A 95 -15.57 12.22 5.87
CA LEU A 95 -15.84 11.16 4.91
C LEU A 95 -16.98 10.27 5.40
N ARG A 96 -17.84 9.88 4.47
CA ARG A 96 -18.81 8.82 4.67
C ARG A 96 -18.15 7.49 4.36
N ALA A 97 -17.69 6.80 5.40
CA ALA A 97 -16.96 5.54 5.28
C ALA A 97 -17.75 4.50 4.47
N ASP A 98 -19.06 4.45 4.67
CA ASP A 98 -20.01 3.53 4.04
C ASP A 98 -20.40 3.89 2.60
N ALA A 99 -19.94 5.03 2.07
CA ALA A 99 -20.35 5.50 0.74
C ALA A 99 -19.78 4.65 -0.40
N ALA A 100 -18.59 4.06 -0.19
CA ALA A 100 -17.94 3.23 -1.17
C ALA A 100 -17.04 2.19 -0.51
N TYR A 101 -16.88 1.06 -1.19
CA TYR A 101 -16.06 -0.06 -0.76
C TYR A 101 -15.13 -0.51 -1.87
N SER A 102 -14.04 -1.15 -1.49
CA SER A 102 -13.10 -1.81 -2.40
C SER A 102 -12.67 -3.16 -1.84
N LEU A 103 -12.38 -4.09 -2.74
CA LEU A 103 -11.80 -5.39 -2.39
C LEU A 103 -10.28 -5.36 -2.65
N GLY A 104 -9.53 -6.09 -1.83
CA GLY A 104 -8.11 -6.35 -2.05
C GLY A 104 -7.81 -7.82 -1.84
N ILE A 105 -7.00 -8.40 -2.73
CA ILE A 105 -6.61 -9.80 -2.66
C ILE A 105 -5.09 -9.88 -2.72
N ARG A 106 -4.47 -10.55 -1.76
CA ARG A 106 -3.09 -11.01 -1.82
C ARG A 106 -3.07 -12.46 -2.27
N LEU A 107 -2.26 -12.78 -3.27
CA LEU A 107 -1.99 -14.14 -3.72
C LEU A 107 -0.51 -14.46 -3.56
N GLY A 108 -0.20 -15.57 -2.90
CA GLY A 108 1.16 -16.06 -2.73
C GLY A 108 1.24 -17.59 -2.75
N ALA A 109 2.45 -18.11 -2.65
CA ALA A 109 2.71 -19.55 -2.73
C ALA A 109 2.06 -20.36 -1.58
N TYR A 110 1.79 -19.72 -0.44
CA TYR A 110 1.20 -20.32 0.75
C TYR A 110 -0.28 -19.95 0.93
N GLY A 111 -0.97 -19.64 -0.16
CA GLY A 111 -2.35 -19.16 -0.15
C GLY A 111 -2.43 -17.64 -0.20
N GLY A 112 -3.51 -17.08 0.32
CA GLY A 112 -3.81 -15.67 0.17
C GLY A 112 -4.78 -15.13 1.21
N GLU A 113 -5.12 -13.86 1.02
CA GLU A 113 -6.05 -13.14 1.87
C GLU A 113 -6.88 -12.19 1.03
N ALA A 114 -8.18 -12.17 1.27
CA ALA A 114 -9.11 -11.21 0.70
C ALA A 114 -9.62 -10.27 1.80
N VAL A 115 -9.64 -8.97 1.51
CA VAL A 115 -10.10 -7.92 2.42
C VAL A 115 -11.16 -7.05 1.75
N VAL A 116 -12.13 -6.58 2.51
CA VAL A 116 -13.00 -5.46 2.14
C VAL A 116 -12.46 -4.22 2.83
N MET A 117 -12.37 -3.11 2.11
CA MET A 117 -11.99 -1.80 2.62
C MET A 117 -13.10 -0.79 2.39
N ASP A 118 -13.43 0.00 3.40
CA ASP A 118 -14.36 1.13 3.28
C ASP A 118 -13.64 2.42 2.83
N LEU A 119 -14.37 3.49 2.49
CA LEU A 119 -13.78 4.73 1.98
C LEU A 119 -12.87 5.44 2.99
N ALA A 120 -13.05 5.19 4.28
CA ALA A 120 -12.21 5.71 5.34
C ALA A 120 -10.93 4.88 5.55
N GLY A 121 -10.77 3.76 4.84
CA GLY A 121 -9.62 2.87 4.93
C GLY A 121 -9.74 1.81 6.02
N ARG A 122 -10.93 1.62 6.62
CA ARG A 122 -11.15 0.54 7.60
C ARG A 122 -11.38 -0.77 6.87
N ILE A 123 -11.02 -1.86 7.52
CA ILE A 123 -11.17 -3.22 7.00
C ILE A 123 -12.30 -3.91 7.77
N PRO A 124 -13.57 -3.75 7.35
CA PRO A 124 -14.70 -4.35 8.06
C PRO A 124 -14.68 -5.89 8.06
N GLN A 125 -14.14 -6.50 7.00
CA GLN A 125 -14.08 -7.95 6.85
C GLN A 125 -12.82 -8.38 6.11
N GLN A 126 -12.27 -9.52 6.53
CA GLN A 126 -11.15 -10.18 5.87
C GLN A 126 -11.27 -11.69 5.98
N ARG A 127 -10.69 -12.42 5.02
CA ARG A 127 -10.68 -13.88 5.01
C ARG A 127 -9.42 -14.40 4.34
N ALA A 128 -8.67 -15.23 5.07
CA ALA A 128 -7.58 -16.01 4.51
C ALA A 128 -8.11 -17.23 3.76
N PHE A 129 -7.34 -17.69 2.79
CA PHE A 129 -7.60 -18.91 2.02
C PHE A 129 -6.28 -19.60 1.68
N THR A 130 -6.32 -20.90 1.45
CA THR A 130 -5.09 -21.69 1.20
C THR A 130 -4.87 -21.99 -0.27
N LYS A 131 -5.95 -22.02 -1.05
CA LYS A 131 -5.93 -22.39 -2.47
C LYS A 131 -6.59 -21.33 -3.33
N SER A 132 -6.16 -21.23 -4.59
CA SER A 132 -6.68 -20.23 -5.53
C SER A 132 -8.14 -20.46 -5.90
N GLU A 133 -8.64 -21.69 -5.83
CA GLU A 133 -10.03 -22.04 -6.10
C GLU A 133 -10.99 -21.46 -5.03
N GLU A 134 -10.48 -21.21 -3.82
CA GLU A 134 -11.24 -20.65 -2.69
C GLU A 134 -11.44 -19.13 -2.79
N ILE A 135 -10.75 -18.45 -3.72
CA ILE A 135 -10.76 -16.97 -3.84
C ILE A 135 -12.19 -16.44 -4.00
N LYS A 136 -12.99 -17.09 -4.86
CA LYS A 136 -14.37 -16.66 -5.13
C LYS A 136 -15.24 -16.78 -3.88
N GLU A 137 -15.14 -17.90 -3.17
CA GLU A 137 -15.87 -18.11 -1.93
C GLU A 137 -15.46 -17.07 -0.87
N ALA A 138 -14.15 -16.82 -0.74
CA ALA A 138 -13.63 -15.82 0.18
C ALA A 138 -14.19 -14.42 -0.11
N VAL A 139 -14.20 -14.00 -1.39
CA VAL A 139 -14.76 -12.70 -1.82
C VAL A 139 -16.26 -12.60 -1.55
N LEU A 140 -17.04 -13.64 -1.90
CA LEU A 140 -18.47 -13.68 -1.64
C LEU A 140 -18.77 -13.58 -0.15
N HIS A 141 -18.02 -14.31 0.67
CA HIS A 141 -18.19 -14.33 2.12
C HIS A 141 -17.93 -12.95 2.73
N ILE A 142 -16.80 -12.32 2.44
CA ILE A 142 -16.46 -11.00 3.01
C ILE A 142 -17.41 -9.92 2.51
N ARG A 143 -17.88 -10.00 1.27
CA ARG A 143 -18.86 -9.06 0.71
C ARG A 143 -20.20 -9.16 1.43
N HIS A 144 -20.69 -10.37 1.66
CA HIS A 144 -21.93 -10.60 2.39
C HIS A 144 -21.80 -10.20 3.86
N ALA A 145 -20.73 -10.63 4.53
CA ALA A 145 -20.47 -10.34 5.94
C ALA A 145 -20.26 -8.84 6.21
N ALA A 146 -19.73 -8.09 5.24
CA ALA A 146 -19.55 -6.65 5.37
C ALA A 146 -20.87 -5.87 5.22
N GLY A 147 -21.93 -6.49 4.68
CA GLY A 147 -23.23 -5.85 4.50
C GLY A 147 -23.13 -4.56 3.67
N LEU A 148 -22.45 -4.62 2.52
CA LEU A 148 -22.11 -3.44 1.72
C LEU A 148 -23.37 -2.61 1.37
N SER A 149 -23.52 -1.45 1.99
CA SER A 149 -24.59 -0.48 1.72
C SER A 149 -24.26 0.50 0.59
N GLY A 150 -22.97 0.67 0.32
CA GLY A 150 -22.41 1.59 -0.65
C GLY A 150 -21.90 0.89 -1.91
N LYS A 151 -21.31 1.67 -2.82
CA LYS A 151 -20.85 1.15 -4.11
C LYS A 151 -19.54 0.38 -3.97
N LEU A 152 -19.48 -0.86 -4.48
CA LEU A 152 -18.22 -1.56 -4.69
C LEU A 152 -17.52 -1.00 -5.94
N LEU A 153 -16.31 -0.47 -5.77
CA LEU A 153 -15.56 0.19 -6.84
C LEU A 153 -14.76 -0.78 -7.72
N GLY A 154 -14.41 -1.94 -7.17
CA GLY A 154 -13.56 -2.93 -7.83
C GLY A 154 -12.72 -3.72 -6.82
N CYS A 155 -11.81 -4.51 -7.37
CA CYS A 155 -10.92 -5.38 -6.62
C CYS A 155 -9.47 -5.24 -7.09
N GLY A 156 -8.57 -4.90 -6.18
CA GLY A 156 -7.14 -5.02 -6.43
C GLY A 156 -6.65 -6.44 -6.17
N ILE A 157 -5.73 -6.93 -6.99
CA ILE A 157 -5.15 -8.27 -6.88
C ILE A 157 -3.63 -8.13 -6.92
N ALA A 158 -3.00 -8.30 -5.77
CA ALA A 158 -1.56 -8.26 -5.62
C ALA A 158 -0.96 -9.67 -5.68
N LEU A 159 0.01 -9.85 -6.57
CA LEU A 159 0.63 -11.14 -6.85
C LEU A 159 2.03 -11.21 -6.23
N SER A 160 2.30 -12.36 -5.60
CA SER A 160 3.65 -12.68 -5.16
C SER A 160 4.59 -12.89 -6.34
N ALA A 161 5.81 -12.36 -6.26
CA ALA A 161 6.81 -12.53 -7.31
C ALA A 161 7.01 -14.02 -7.68
N GLY A 162 6.98 -14.33 -8.97
CA GLY A 162 7.22 -15.67 -9.50
C GLY A 162 6.04 -16.65 -9.39
N LEU A 163 4.87 -16.22 -8.90
CA LEU A 163 3.68 -17.08 -8.85
C LEU A 163 3.09 -17.29 -10.27
N PRO A 164 3.08 -18.50 -10.82
CA PRO A 164 2.40 -18.77 -12.07
C PRO A 164 0.89 -18.66 -11.84
N LEU A 165 0.25 -17.74 -12.57
CA LEU A 165 -1.16 -17.47 -12.39
C LEU A 165 -1.85 -17.30 -13.73
N ASP A 166 -2.96 -18.03 -13.91
CA ASP A 166 -3.88 -17.77 -15.00
C ASP A 166 -4.74 -16.54 -14.65
N ARG A 167 -4.28 -15.37 -15.09
CA ARG A 167 -5.00 -14.10 -14.92
C ARG A 167 -6.43 -14.22 -15.45
N LYS A 168 -6.61 -14.89 -16.59
CA LYS A 168 -7.92 -14.99 -17.24
C LYS A 168 -8.87 -15.84 -16.40
N ALA A 169 -8.40 -16.94 -15.82
CA ALA A 169 -9.20 -17.74 -14.91
C ALA A 169 -9.66 -16.94 -13.67
N ILE A 170 -8.80 -16.05 -13.14
CA ILE A 170 -9.20 -15.15 -12.05
C ILE A 170 -10.20 -14.10 -12.51
N GLU A 171 -9.98 -13.49 -13.67
CA GLU A 171 -10.92 -12.55 -14.28
C GLU A 171 -12.29 -13.20 -14.44
N ASP A 172 -12.37 -14.36 -15.09
CA ASP A 172 -13.61 -15.11 -15.32
C ASP A 172 -14.30 -15.52 -14.01
N SER A 173 -13.53 -15.83 -12.96
CA SER A 173 -14.06 -16.24 -11.65
C SER A 173 -14.67 -15.08 -10.85
N LEU A 174 -14.07 -13.88 -10.95
CA LEU A 174 -14.39 -12.72 -10.10
C LEU A 174 -15.14 -11.58 -10.80
N GLU A 175 -15.21 -11.55 -12.13
CA GLU A 175 -15.73 -10.40 -12.89
C GLU A 175 -17.11 -9.90 -12.40
N LEU A 176 -18.03 -10.83 -12.16
CA LEU A 176 -19.40 -10.51 -11.72
C LEU A 176 -19.49 -10.13 -10.24
N ASP A 177 -18.52 -10.55 -9.43
CA ASP A 177 -18.58 -10.48 -7.98
C ASP A 177 -17.75 -9.33 -7.39
N ALA A 178 -16.66 -8.97 -8.05
CA ALA A 178 -15.65 -8.09 -7.49
C ALA A 178 -15.57 -6.73 -8.22
N GLY A 179 -16.33 -6.56 -9.31
CA GLY A 179 -16.26 -5.38 -10.18
C GLY A 179 -14.96 -5.33 -10.98
N PRO A 180 -14.52 -4.13 -11.45
CA PRO A 180 -13.27 -3.99 -12.19
C PRO A 180 -12.07 -4.53 -11.40
N LEU A 181 -11.23 -5.33 -12.07
CA LEU A 181 -10.05 -5.94 -11.48
C LEU A 181 -8.78 -5.14 -11.80
N PHE A 182 -7.95 -4.95 -10.79
CA PHE A 182 -6.70 -4.19 -10.89
C PHE A 182 -5.54 -5.04 -10.37
N PHE A 183 -4.69 -5.50 -11.26
CA PHE A 183 -3.52 -6.29 -10.88
C PHE A 183 -2.32 -5.40 -10.60
N LEU A 184 -1.58 -5.76 -9.55
CA LEU A 184 -0.39 -5.06 -9.10
C LEU A 184 0.63 -6.06 -8.56
N ASP A 185 1.89 -5.62 -8.48
CA ASP A 185 2.89 -6.37 -7.75
C ASP A 185 2.69 -6.18 -6.25
N ASP A 186 3.02 -7.20 -5.48
CA ASP A 186 3.01 -7.16 -4.03
C ASP A 186 3.83 -6.01 -3.42
N THR A 187 4.99 -5.68 -3.99
CA THR A 187 5.86 -4.60 -3.52
C THR A 187 5.20 -3.24 -3.71
N GLU A 188 4.50 -3.02 -4.83
CA GLU A 188 3.69 -1.83 -5.04
C GLU A 188 2.54 -1.77 -4.05
N ALA A 189 1.86 -2.89 -3.81
CA ALA A 189 0.77 -2.97 -2.85
C ALA A 189 1.26 -2.61 -1.44
N ALA A 190 2.32 -3.26 -0.98
CA ALA A 190 2.91 -3.08 0.34
C ALA A 190 3.35 -1.63 0.59
N VAL A 191 4.05 -1.02 -0.37
CA VAL A 191 4.45 0.39 -0.31
C VAL A 191 3.23 1.31 -0.17
N ASN A 192 2.19 1.07 -0.96
CA ASN A 192 0.99 1.91 -0.92
C ASN A 192 0.19 1.73 0.37
N ALA A 193 0.14 0.53 0.93
CA ALA A 193 -0.46 0.29 2.25
C ALA A 193 0.23 1.13 3.33
N GLU A 194 1.57 1.08 3.38
CA GLU A 194 2.36 1.84 4.35
C GLU A 194 2.26 3.35 4.15
N ARG A 195 2.31 3.81 2.90
CA ARG A 195 2.17 5.23 2.57
C ARG A 195 0.79 5.79 2.95
N MET A 196 -0.27 5.03 2.70
CA MET A 196 -1.65 5.53 2.85
C MET A 196 -2.24 5.32 4.23
N LEU A 197 -1.91 4.20 4.88
CA LEU A 197 -2.54 3.77 6.14
C LEU A 197 -1.52 3.43 7.23
N GLY A 198 -0.26 3.19 6.87
CA GLY A 198 0.81 2.89 7.82
C GLY A 198 1.61 4.13 8.21
N ILE A 199 2.94 4.06 8.08
CA ILE A 199 3.85 5.11 8.55
C ILE A 199 3.83 6.42 7.76
N GLY A 200 3.09 6.46 6.64
CA GLY A 200 2.98 7.64 5.79
C GLY A 200 4.16 7.82 4.82
N ASP A 201 4.17 8.98 4.15
CA ASP A 201 5.30 9.41 3.32
C ASP A 201 6.36 10.07 4.23
N ARG A 202 7.52 9.43 4.36
CA ARG A 202 8.65 9.94 5.15
C ARG A 202 9.56 10.77 4.27
N GLU A 203 10.18 11.82 4.82
CA GLU A 203 11.23 12.56 4.12
C GLU A 203 12.32 11.60 3.64
N GLY A 204 12.70 11.68 2.35
CA GLY A 204 13.64 10.75 1.72
C GLY A 204 13.01 9.46 1.17
N GLY A 205 11.71 9.23 1.36
CA GLY A 205 11.00 8.06 0.82
C GLY A 205 10.97 6.86 1.78
N LEU A 206 10.48 5.74 1.27
CA LEU A 206 10.24 4.51 2.04
C LEU A 206 10.71 3.30 1.25
N VAL A 207 11.35 2.34 1.92
CA VAL A 207 11.62 1.02 1.35
C VAL A 207 10.97 -0.05 2.22
N ILE A 208 10.30 -1.02 1.60
CA ILE A 208 9.77 -2.21 2.28
C ILE A 208 10.42 -3.45 1.69
N VAL A 209 11.13 -4.21 2.52
CA VAL A 209 11.70 -5.51 2.17
C VAL A 209 10.66 -6.58 2.49
N ILE A 210 10.24 -7.33 1.47
CA ILE A 210 9.33 -8.46 1.63
C ILE A 210 10.14 -9.75 1.59
N VAL A 211 9.96 -10.56 2.63
CA VAL A 211 10.61 -11.86 2.81
C VAL A 211 9.56 -12.96 2.86
N ASP A 212 9.42 -13.68 1.74
CA ASP A 212 8.50 -14.82 1.58
C ASP A 212 9.26 -16.04 1.03
N GLU A 213 8.84 -16.56 -0.14
CA GLU A 213 9.59 -17.52 -0.95
C GLU A 213 10.85 -16.92 -1.55
N THR A 214 10.80 -15.62 -1.82
CA THR A 214 11.90 -14.82 -2.35
C THR A 214 12.01 -13.54 -1.55
N VAL A 215 13.21 -12.94 -1.58
CA VAL A 215 13.46 -11.63 -1.00
C VAL A 215 13.36 -10.57 -2.09
N ARG A 216 12.62 -9.51 -1.82
CA ARG A 216 12.45 -8.37 -2.75
C ARG A 216 12.17 -7.10 -1.97
N ALA A 217 12.26 -5.96 -2.63
CA ALA A 217 11.99 -4.66 -2.03
C ALA A 217 11.01 -3.84 -2.88
N GLY A 218 10.07 -3.18 -2.23
CA GLY A 218 9.30 -2.09 -2.81
C GLY A 218 9.90 -0.75 -2.42
N LEU A 219 10.05 0.15 -3.39
CA LEU A 219 10.63 1.47 -3.18
C LEU A 219 9.57 2.54 -3.40
N LEU A 220 9.52 3.52 -2.50
CA LEU A 220 8.76 4.76 -2.63
C LEU A 220 9.74 5.92 -2.73
N ILE A 221 9.80 6.57 -3.89
CA ILE A 221 10.71 7.69 -4.15
C ILE A 221 9.88 8.84 -4.73
N GLY A 222 10.01 10.03 -4.16
CA GLY A 222 9.23 11.20 -4.58
C GLY A 222 7.72 10.99 -4.41
N GLY A 223 7.30 10.29 -3.35
CA GLY A 223 5.90 9.98 -3.07
C GLY A 223 5.26 8.96 -4.01
N ARG A 224 6.05 8.26 -4.84
CA ARG A 224 5.55 7.29 -5.84
C ARG A 224 6.29 5.96 -5.77
N PRO A 225 5.60 4.83 -6.03
CA PRO A 225 6.27 3.54 -6.21
C PRO A 225 7.30 3.63 -7.34
N PHE A 226 8.54 3.26 -7.05
CA PHE A 226 9.65 3.30 -7.99
C PHE A 226 10.01 1.88 -8.45
N ARG A 227 9.85 1.63 -9.75
CA ARG A 227 10.10 0.34 -10.41
C ARG A 227 11.40 0.30 -11.22
N GLY A 228 12.06 1.46 -11.40
CA GLY A 228 13.20 1.61 -12.30
C GLY A 228 12.83 1.50 -13.79
N VAL A 229 13.78 1.82 -14.67
CA VAL A 229 13.56 1.86 -16.14
C VAL A 229 13.14 0.51 -16.70
N HIS A 230 13.68 -0.58 -16.16
CA HIS A 230 13.38 -1.95 -16.61
C HIS A 230 12.34 -2.67 -15.76
N GLY A 231 11.75 -2.00 -14.76
CA GLY A 231 10.82 -2.67 -13.83
C GLY A 231 11.50 -3.61 -12.82
N LEU A 232 12.82 -3.58 -12.72
CA LEU A 232 13.62 -4.50 -11.89
C LEU A 232 14.07 -3.87 -10.56
N ALA A 233 13.69 -2.63 -10.26
CA ALA A 233 14.07 -2.01 -8.99
C ALA A 233 13.53 -2.84 -7.82
N GLY A 234 14.40 -3.14 -6.86
CA GLY A 234 14.04 -3.93 -5.69
C GLY A 234 14.08 -5.45 -5.89
N GLN A 235 14.54 -5.97 -7.02
CA GLN A 235 14.86 -7.40 -7.19
C GLN A 235 16.17 -7.78 -6.48
N ILE A 236 16.22 -7.54 -5.18
CA ILE A 236 17.41 -7.78 -4.35
C ILE A 236 17.62 -9.26 -4.00
N GLY A 237 16.68 -10.15 -4.33
CA GLY A 237 16.74 -11.57 -3.96
C GLY A 237 18.00 -12.28 -4.46
N ASP A 238 18.47 -11.95 -5.66
CA ASP A 238 19.67 -12.55 -6.24
C ASP A 238 20.97 -11.82 -5.84
N MET A 239 20.88 -10.79 -4.99
CA MET A 239 22.04 -10.11 -4.43
C MET A 239 22.85 -11.11 -3.61
N ARG A 240 24.06 -11.43 -4.10
CA ARG A 240 25.06 -12.20 -3.35
C ARG A 240 25.68 -11.30 -2.29
N SER A 241 25.59 -11.76 -1.05
CA SER A 241 26.04 -11.04 0.14
C SER A 241 26.80 -12.00 1.05
N GLY A 242 27.47 -11.47 2.06
CA GLY A 242 28.23 -12.26 3.02
C GLY A 242 29.53 -12.84 2.45
N VAL A 243 30.35 -13.42 3.34
CA VAL A 243 31.63 -14.03 2.99
C VAL A 243 31.47 -15.34 2.21
N ASP A 244 30.34 -16.03 2.43
CA ASP A 244 29.96 -17.26 1.72
C ASP A 244 29.38 -17.00 0.32
N GLY A 245 29.07 -15.75 -0.03
CA GLY A 245 28.62 -15.35 -1.37
C GLY A 245 27.22 -15.88 -1.74
N ALA A 246 26.45 -16.32 -0.74
CA ALA A 246 25.08 -16.77 -0.96
C ALA A 246 24.13 -15.60 -1.27
N SER A 247 23.15 -15.85 -2.12
CA SER A 247 22.09 -14.89 -2.43
C SER A 247 21.07 -14.79 -1.30
N LEU A 248 20.35 -13.67 -1.21
CA LEU A 248 19.25 -13.53 -0.25
C LEU A 248 18.17 -14.60 -0.44
N ASN A 249 17.88 -14.99 -1.68
CA ASN A 249 16.90 -16.04 -1.99
C ASN A 249 17.32 -17.42 -1.42
N GLU A 250 18.62 -17.70 -1.32
CA GLU A 250 19.15 -18.96 -0.79
C GLU A 250 19.10 -19.03 0.74
N VAL A 251 19.28 -17.90 1.46
CA VAL A 251 19.55 -17.92 2.92
C VAL A 251 18.59 -17.11 3.79
N ALA A 252 17.79 -16.23 3.20
CA ALA A 252 16.93 -15.29 3.94
C ALA A 252 15.46 -15.40 3.51
N THR A 253 14.97 -16.61 3.27
CA THR A 253 13.59 -16.90 2.83
C THR A 253 12.88 -17.91 3.75
N LEU A 254 11.55 -17.98 3.68
CA LEU A 254 10.78 -18.97 4.45
C LEU A 254 11.16 -20.42 4.12
N PRO A 255 11.41 -20.82 2.86
CA PRO A 255 11.97 -22.14 2.54
C PRO A 255 13.32 -22.40 3.20
N SER A 256 14.23 -21.42 3.17
CA SER A 256 15.56 -21.58 3.77
C SER A 256 15.46 -21.77 5.28
N LEU A 257 14.54 -21.06 5.95
CA LEU A 257 14.25 -21.25 7.39
C LEU A 257 13.70 -22.66 7.66
N LYS A 258 12.69 -23.09 6.91
CA LYS A 258 12.09 -24.43 7.06
C LYS A 258 13.13 -25.53 6.86
N ALA A 259 13.95 -25.42 5.81
CA ALA A 259 15.02 -26.38 5.53
C ALA A 259 16.07 -26.41 6.65
N TYR A 260 16.46 -25.24 7.18
CA TYR A 260 17.41 -25.14 8.27
C TYR A 260 16.88 -25.81 9.55
N LEU A 261 15.63 -25.52 9.93
CA LEU A 261 15.00 -26.09 11.12
C LEU A 261 14.71 -27.58 11.00
N ALA A 262 14.42 -28.07 9.79
CA ALA A 262 14.28 -29.51 9.54
C ALA A 262 15.60 -30.27 9.80
N ALA A 263 16.74 -29.67 9.44
CA ALA A 263 18.05 -30.23 9.72
C ALA A 263 18.53 -29.99 11.16
N ARG A 264 18.04 -28.93 11.82
CA ARG A 264 18.46 -28.48 13.16
C ARG A 264 17.26 -27.99 13.98
N PRO A 265 16.47 -28.91 14.55
CA PRO A 265 15.29 -28.54 15.33
C PRO A 265 15.64 -27.62 16.51
N GLY A 266 14.92 -26.52 16.66
CA GLY A 266 15.10 -25.55 17.74
C GLY A 266 16.28 -24.56 17.56
N ALA A 267 17.05 -24.65 16.47
CA ALA A 267 18.21 -23.80 16.23
C ALA A 267 17.89 -22.50 15.46
N THR A 268 16.75 -21.87 15.73
CA THR A 268 16.29 -20.67 14.99
C THR A 268 17.32 -19.53 15.00
N ASP A 269 17.99 -19.31 16.13
CA ASP A 269 19.01 -18.25 16.27
C ASP A 269 20.16 -18.38 15.27
N GLY A 270 20.56 -19.61 14.93
CA GLY A 270 21.61 -19.87 13.97
C GLY A 270 21.21 -19.43 12.56
N TRP A 271 19.97 -19.71 12.16
CA TRP A 271 19.43 -19.23 10.89
C TRP A 271 19.24 -17.71 10.89
N VAL A 272 18.70 -17.13 11.97
CA VAL A 272 18.54 -15.68 12.12
C VAL A 272 19.88 -14.96 11.98
N ALA A 273 20.95 -15.51 12.55
CA ALA A 273 22.29 -14.94 12.41
C ALA A 273 22.81 -14.94 10.97
N ILE A 274 22.49 -15.98 10.19
CA ILE A 274 22.81 -16.02 8.75
C ILE A 274 21.96 -14.99 8.02
N ALA A 275 20.63 -15.10 8.09
CA ALA A 275 19.72 -14.23 7.37
C ALA A 275 19.96 -12.73 7.65
N ALA A 276 20.15 -12.36 8.92
CA ALA A 276 20.40 -10.96 9.31
C ALA A 276 21.70 -10.41 8.71
N ARG A 277 22.79 -11.19 8.68
CA ARG A 277 24.07 -10.77 8.10
C ARG A 277 23.94 -10.40 6.62
N HIS A 278 23.24 -11.24 5.86
CA HIS A 278 23.01 -11.03 4.44
C HIS A 278 22.05 -9.86 4.18
N LEU A 279 20.94 -9.81 4.93
CA LEU A 279 19.98 -8.70 4.85
C LEU A 279 20.63 -7.36 5.24
N HIS A 280 21.59 -7.36 6.16
CA HIS A 280 22.32 -6.16 6.56
C HIS A 280 23.08 -5.54 5.40
N GLU A 281 23.75 -6.34 4.56
CA GLU A 281 24.45 -5.83 3.37
C GLU A 281 23.47 -5.23 2.35
N ALA A 282 22.31 -5.85 2.16
CA ALA A 282 21.25 -5.29 1.31
C ALA A 282 20.73 -3.96 1.87
N VAL A 283 20.52 -3.86 3.19
CA VAL A 283 20.11 -2.63 3.88
C VAL A 283 21.16 -1.54 3.72
N LEU A 284 22.46 -1.88 3.82
CA LEU A 284 23.56 -0.93 3.59
C LEU A 284 23.57 -0.42 2.14
N ALA A 285 23.40 -1.31 1.16
CA ALA A 285 23.32 -0.93 -0.25
C ALA A 285 22.12 -0.01 -0.51
N ILE A 286 20.93 -0.39 -0.04
CA ILE A 286 19.71 0.43 -0.15
C ILE A 286 19.92 1.80 0.49
N SER A 287 20.49 1.83 1.69
CA SER A 287 20.74 3.09 2.40
C SER A 287 21.71 3.96 1.62
N GLY A 288 22.83 3.42 1.14
CA GLY A 288 23.85 4.17 0.41
C GLY A 288 23.38 4.78 -0.92
N PHE A 289 22.50 4.11 -1.66
CA PHE A 289 22.03 4.59 -2.97
C PHE A 289 20.72 5.36 -2.94
N ILE A 290 19.77 4.97 -2.07
CA ILE A 290 18.42 5.54 -2.03
C ILE A 290 18.27 6.56 -0.92
N ALA A 291 18.98 6.37 0.20
CA ALA A 291 18.84 7.15 1.42
C ALA A 291 17.38 7.34 1.90
N PRO A 292 16.64 6.24 2.12
CA PRO A 292 15.24 6.33 2.49
C PRO A 292 15.04 6.88 3.91
N GLY A 293 13.91 7.53 4.15
CA GLY A 293 13.52 7.98 5.50
C GLY A 293 13.06 6.85 6.42
N ALA A 294 12.75 5.68 5.85
CA ALA A 294 12.42 4.47 6.60
C ALA A 294 12.66 3.20 5.76
N ILE A 295 13.08 2.14 6.45
CA ILE A 295 13.16 0.78 5.92
C ILE A 295 12.27 -0.11 6.77
N LEU A 296 11.34 -0.80 6.11
CA LEU A 296 10.42 -1.74 6.72
C LEU A 296 10.73 -3.17 6.27
N ILE A 297 10.42 -4.15 7.11
CA ILE A 297 10.51 -5.57 6.76
C ILE A 297 9.20 -6.30 7.11
N GLY A 298 8.74 -7.17 6.22
CA GLY A 298 7.57 -8.01 6.44
C GLY A 298 7.49 -9.16 5.44
N GLY A 299 6.42 -9.95 5.51
CA GLY A 299 6.23 -11.13 4.66
C GLY A 299 5.73 -12.33 5.45
N ALA A 300 6.19 -13.52 5.06
CA ALA A 300 5.68 -14.82 5.48
C ALA A 300 6.44 -15.45 6.66
N LEU A 301 7.54 -14.86 7.11
CA LEU A 301 8.25 -15.39 8.27
C LEU A 301 7.40 -15.24 9.55
N PRO A 302 7.57 -16.14 10.53
CA PRO A 302 7.00 -15.96 11.85
C PRO A 302 7.41 -14.63 12.50
N ASP A 303 6.51 -14.02 13.28
CA ASP A 303 6.75 -12.70 13.86
C ASP A 303 7.94 -12.69 14.83
N ASP A 304 8.13 -13.75 15.63
CA ASP A 304 9.30 -13.91 16.51
C ASP A 304 10.63 -13.95 15.73
N VAL A 305 10.61 -14.56 14.55
CA VAL A 305 11.77 -14.57 13.63
C VAL A 305 12.04 -13.18 13.06
N PHE A 306 11.01 -12.42 12.66
CA PHE A 306 11.19 -11.04 12.21
C PHE A 306 11.76 -10.15 13.31
N GLU A 307 11.23 -10.24 14.53
CA GLU A 307 11.74 -9.48 15.68
C GLU A 307 13.21 -9.83 15.98
N ALA A 308 13.58 -11.11 15.91
CA ALA A 308 14.95 -11.55 16.11
C ALA A 308 15.91 -11.02 15.02
N ILE A 309 15.48 -11.00 13.75
CA ILE A 309 16.23 -10.40 12.63
C ILE A 309 16.40 -8.89 12.87
N ILE A 310 15.31 -8.16 13.15
CA ILE A 310 15.33 -6.70 13.36
C ILE A 310 16.26 -6.32 14.52
N ALA A 311 16.17 -7.04 15.64
CA ALA A 311 17.03 -6.83 16.80
C ALA A 311 18.51 -7.05 16.44
N ARG A 312 18.80 -8.06 15.62
CA ARG A 312 20.17 -8.34 15.18
C ARG A 312 20.71 -7.31 14.20
N LEU A 313 19.90 -6.90 13.20
CA LEU A 313 20.25 -5.82 12.26
C LEU A 313 20.55 -4.51 13.00
N SER A 314 19.78 -4.21 14.04
CA SER A 314 19.98 -3.01 14.86
C SER A 314 21.29 -3.08 15.64
N ARG A 315 21.60 -4.23 16.26
CA ARG A 315 22.89 -4.43 16.95
C ARG A 315 24.08 -4.30 16.00
N GLU A 316 24.04 -4.97 14.85
CA GLU A 316 25.13 -4.93 13.86
C GLU A 316 25.37 -3.52 13.31
N ARG A 317 24.30 -2.73 13.14
CA ARG A 317 24.42 -1.30 12.80
C ARG A 317 25.11 -0.52 13.92
N ASP A 318 24.67 -0.71 15.16
CA ASP A 318 25.20 0.04 16.32
C ASP A 318 26.66 -0.33 16.63
N ASP A 319 27.04 -1.60 16.45
CA ASP A 319 28.43 -2.07 16.53
C ASP A 319 29.29 -1.40 15.45
N LYS A 320 28.84 -1.39 14.20
CA LYS A 320 29.60 -0.78 13.11
C LYS A 320 29.73 0.74 13.25
N ILE A 321 28.71 1.44 13.78
CA ILE A 321 28.80 2.89 14.07
C ILE A 321 29.92 3.19 15.09
N ARG A 322 30.19 2.28 16.03
CA ARG A 322 31.27 2.44 17.01
C ARG A 322 32.66 2.28 16.39
N ASP A 323 32.81 1.35 15.46
CA ASP A 323 34.13 0.93 14.95
C ASP A 323 34.54 1.61 13.62
N LEU A 324 33.56 2.01 12.82
CA LEU A 324 33.73 2.66 11.52
C LEU A 324 32.73 3.81 11.50
N VAL A 325 33.09 5.00 11.01
CA VAL A 325 32.18 6.15 10.92
C VAL A 325 31.07 5.87 9.87
N ILE A 326 30.18 4.91 10.14
CA ILE A 326 28.96 4.71 9.39
C ILE A 326 28.05 5.85 9.79
N ALA A 327 27.60 6.55 8.76
CA ALA A 327 26.92 7.79 8.94
C ALA A 327 25.58 7.57 9.71
N PRO A 328 25.33 8.33 10.80
CA PRO A 328 24.19 8.12 11.71
C PRO A 328 22.81 8.32 11.06
N TRP A 329 22.76 8.63 9.76
CA TRP A 329 21.54 8.82 8.99
C TRP A 329 20.91 7.53 8.47
N ILE A 330 21.59 6.37 8.55
CA ILE A 330 20.98 5.10 8.14
C ILE A 330 19.80 4.76 9.06
N PRO A 331 18.55 4.70 8.54
CA PRO A 331 17.39 4.44 9.38
C PRO A 331 17.45 3.02 9.96
N SER A 332 16.95 2.85 11.19
CA SER A 332 16.71 1.51 11.73
C SER A 332 15.67 0.78 10.88
N VAL A 333 15.93 -0.49 10.57
CA VAL A 333 14.91 -1.39 10.01
C VAL A 333 13.83 -1.61 11.05
N ARG A 334 12.56 -1.57 10.64
CA ARG A 334 11.40 -1.78 11.51
C ARG A 334 10.46 -2.80 10.91
N ARG A 335 9.61 -3.40 11.73
CA ARG A 335 8.52 -4.24 11.24
C ARG A 335 7.54 -3.40 10.41
N ALA A 336 7.07 -3.95 9.29
CA ALA A 336 5.95 -3.38 8.54
C ALA A 336 4.70 -3.26 9.44
N SER A 337 3.90 -2.22 9.25
CA SER A 337 2.74 -1.87 10.06
C SER A 337 1.61 -2.90 9.97
N PHE A 338 1.59 -3.69 8.89
CA PHE A 338 0.54 -4.66 8.59
C PHE A 338 1.10 -6.08 8.45
N PRO A 339 0.31 -7.12 8.81
CA PRO A 339 0.63 -8.50 8.50
C PRO A 339 0.91 -8.70 7.01
N TRP A 340 1.82 -9.62 6.66
CA TRP A 340 2.19 -9.89 5.27
C TRP A 340 2.56 -8.61 4.47
N ALA A 341 3.20 -7.64 5.14
CA ALA A 341 3.58 -6.34 4.59
C ALA A 341 2.39 -5.47 4.08
N GLY A 342 1.16 -5.80 4.47
CA GLY A 342 -0.03 -5.05 4.07
C GLY A 342 -0.42 -5.23 2.61
N VAL A 343 0.05 -6.29 1.95
CA VAL A 343 -0.16 -6.48 0.50
C VAL A 343 -1.65 -6.52 0.13
N ALA A 344 -2.50 -7.20 0.89
CA ALA A 344 -3.95 -7.22 0.62
C ALA A 344 -4.60 -5.84 0.82
N VAL A 345 -4.17 -5.11 1.86
CA VAL A 345 -4.60 -3.73 2.16
C VAL A 345 -4.20 -2.78 1.03
N GLY A 346 -2.96 -2.89 0.56
CA GLY A 346 -2.44 -2.16 -0.58
C GLY A 346 -3.20 -2.41 -1.86
N ALA A 347 -3.56 -3.67 -2.12
CA ALA A 347 -4.40 -4.05 -3.24
C ALA A 347 -5.78 -3.38 -3.15
N ALA A 348 -6.41 -3.37 -1.97
CA ALA A 348 -7.71 -2.71 -1.75
C ALA A 348 -7.67 -1.18 -1.94
N LEU A 349 -6.50 -0.53 -1.84
CA LEU A 349 -6.38 0.90 -2.14
C LEU A 349 -6.42 1.19 -3.65
N ARG A 350 -6.12 0.20 -4.50
CA ARG A 350 -5.96 0.41 -5.94
C ARG A 350 -7.26 0.86 -6.63
N PRO A 351 -8.43 0.23 -6.41
CA PRO A 351 -9.68 0.70 -6.99
C PRO A 351 -10.04 2.12 -6.53
N PHE A 352 -9.73 2.47 -5.27
CA PHE A 352 -9.93 3.83 -4.79
C PHE A 352 -9.04 4.84 -5.52
N SER A 353 -7.73 4.58 -5.69
CA SER A 353 -6.82 5.49 -6.42
C SER A 353 -7.18 5.72 -7.89
N GLU A 354 -7.79 4.72 -8.54
CA GLU A 354 -8.20 4.83 -9.94
C GLU A 354 -9.50 5.63 -10.12
N THR A 355 -10.33 5.72 -9.06
CA THR A 355 -11.68 6.27 -9.16
C THR A 355 -11.91 7.51 -8.29
N LEU A 356 -11.71 7.40 -6.98
CA LEU A 356 -12.13 8.40 -6.00
C LEU A 356 -10.97 9.12 -5.32
N LEU A 357 -9.77 8.56 -5.27
CA LEU A 357 -8.61 9.17 -4.63
C LEU A 357 -7.66 9.75 -5.68
N PRO A 358 -6.70 10.61 -5.28
CA PRO A 358 -5.72 11.16 -6.21
C PRO A 358 -4.97 10.03 -6.91
N ASP A 359 -4.75 10.19 -8.22
CA ASP A 359 -3.94 9.26 -9.01
C ASP A 359 -2.47 9.67 -8.85
N ASP A 360 -1.61 8.73 -8.47
CA ASP A 360 -0.18 8.98 -8.22
C ASP A 360 0.71 8.68 -9.43
N ARG A 361 0.13 8.32 -10.59
CA ARG A 361 0.88 8.07 -11.84
C ARG A 361 1.34 9.40 -12.48
N PRO A 362 2.48 9.38 -13.22
CA PRO A 362 3.03 10.57 -13.87
C PRO A 362 2.11 11.21 -14.92
#